data_AF-A0A8H6IR13-F1
#
_entry.id   AF-A0A8H6IR13-F1
#
_cell.length_a   1.000
_cell.length_b   1.000
_cell.length_c   1.000
_cell.angle_alpha   90.00
_cell.angle_beta   90.00
_cell.angle_gamma   90.00
#
_symmetry.space_group_name_H-M   'P 1'
#
loop_
_entity.id
_entity.type
_entity.pdbx_description
1 polymer ?
#
loop_
_entity_poly.entity_id
_entity_poly.type
_entity_poly.pdbx_seq_one_letter_code
_entity_poly.pdbx_strand_id
1 'polypeptide(L)'
;METQSAYDNNEDDTSAMEWQARSIQGHSQICGEFYYDVVWEPTWEPELRLQHMAKEIIAWNKRHDYSDFKRQPLRQFDPTLKHWSGKVIGRDERDGQTHYKIDWQITREPEANLKHAKGLLSEYWRRHRTEPSASVEDRNGMSP
;
A
#
# COMPACT_ATOMS: atom_id res chain seq x y z
N MET A 1 -39.20 36.89 -8.30
CA MET A 1 -38.05 36.79 -7.38
C MET A 1 -37.60 35.35 -7.42
N GLU A 2 -36.62 35.08 -8.28
CA GLU A 2 -36.03 33.75 -8.44
C GLU A 2 -34.78 33.69 -7.55
N THR A 3 -34.81 32.84 -6.53
CA THR A 3 -33.63 32.48 -5.75
C THR A 3 -32.93 31.32 -6.46
N GLN A 4 -31.88 31.63 -7.22
CA GLN A 4 -30.86 30.65 -7.60
C GLN A 4 -30.05 30.33 -6.34
N SER A 5 -30.38 29.21 -5.69
CA SER A 5 -29.51 28.60 -4.68
C SER A 5 -28.40 27.87 -5.43
N ALA A 6 -27.19 28.42 -5.36
CA ALA A 6 -25.97 27.74 -5.74
C ALA A 6 -25.83 26.49 -4.86
N TYR A 7 -26.10 25.32 -5.44
CA TYR A 7 -25.58 24.07 -4.89
C TYR A 7 -24.11 24.00 -5.30
N ASP A 8 -23.28 24.62 -4.46
CA ASP A 8 -21.84 24.45 -4.45
C ASP A 8 -21.53 22.95 -4.28
N ASN A 9 -20.92 22.40 -5.32
CA ASN A 9 -19.91 21.34 -5.28
C ASN A 9 -20.17 20.20 -4.28
N ASN A 10 -21.03 19.26 -4.68
CA ASN A 10 -20.73 17.85 -4.39
C ASN A 10 -19.47 17.49 -5.18
N GLU A 11 -18.30 17.90 -4.67
CA GLU A 11 -17.10 17.15 -4.95
C GLU A 11 -17.34 15.76 -4.36
N ASP A 12 -17.53 14.84 -5.30
CA ASP A 12 -17.52 13.42 -5.12
C ASP A 12 -16.21 13.04 -4.42
N ASP A 13 -16.19 13.14 -3.09
CA ASP A 13 -15.07 12.78 -2.21
C ASP A 13 -14.90 11.24 -2.13
N THR A 14 -15.38 10.55 -3.16
CA THR A 14 -14.98 9.20 -3.55
C THR A 14 -13.90 9.26 -4.62
N SER A 15 -13.05 10.29 -4.62
CA SER A 15 -11.75 10.19 -5.30
C SER A 15 -11.08 8.95 -4.72
N ALA A 16 -10.99 7.90 -5.54
CA ALA A 16 -10.40 6.64 -5.17
C ALA A 16 -9.00 6.97 -4.64
N MET A 17 -8.83 6.90 -3.33
CA MET A 17 -7.61 7.28 -2.63
C MET A 17 -6.43 6.63 -3.37
N GLU A 18 -5.69 7.42 -4.14
CA GLU A 18 -4.60 6.89 -4.96
C GLU A 18 -3.59 6.25 -4.01
N TRP A 19 -3.37 4.95 -4.15
CA TRP A 19 -2.54 4.15 -3.25
C TRP A 19 -1.12 4.71 -3.24
N GLN A 20 -0.68 5.20 -2.08
CA GLN A 20 0.60 5.87 -1.97
C GLN A 20 1.69 4.86 -1.63
N ALA A 21 2.64 4.68 -2.54
CA ALA A 21 3.86 3.94 -2.25
C ALA A 21 4.71 4.75 -1.24
N ARG A 22 5.23 4.07 -0.22
CA ARG A 22 6.15 4.62 0.78
C ARG A 22 7.60 4.48 0.38
N SER A 23 7.98 3.30 -0.11
CA SER A 23 9.36 3.00 -0.49
C SER A 23 9.46 1.81 -1.42
N ILE A 24 10.56 1.74 -2.17
CA ILE A 24 10.95 0.55 -2.94
C ILE A 24 12.11 -0.12 -2.21
N GLN A 25 11.98 -1.42 -1.93
CA GLN A 25 12.97 -2.19 -1.17
C GLN A 25 13.82 -3.11 -2.04
N GLY A 26 13.33 -3.47 -3.21
CA GLY A 26 13.99 -4.42 -4.09
C GLY A 26 13.53 -4.27 -5.53
N HIS A 27 14.30 -4.88 -6.42
CA HIS A 27 13.89 -5.09 -7.81
C HIS A 27 14.33 -6.46 -8.29
N SER A 28 13.64 -6.97 -9.30
CA SER A 28 14.09 -8.12 -10.08
C SER A 28 13.77 -7.90 -11.55
N GLN A 29 14.51 -8.57 -12.44
CA GLN A 29 14.26 -8.51 -13.87
C GLN A 29 13.80 -9.88 -14.36
N ILE A 30 12.63 -9.93 -14.99
CA ILE A 30 12.04 -11.16 -15.54
C ILE A 30 11.75 -10.90 -17.01
N CYS A 31 12.31 -11.70 -17.91
CA CYS A 31 12.14 -11.54 -19.36
C CYS A 31 12.46 -10.13 -19.90
N GLY A 32 13.41 -9.42 -19.27
CA GLY A 32 13.80 -8.06 -19.65
C GLY A 32 12.99 -6.95 -18.98
N GLU A 33 11.89 -7.27 -18.30
CA GLU A 33 11.06 -6.28 -17.59
C GLU A 33 11.44 -6.17 -16.11
N PHE A 34 11.43 -4.94 -15.59
CA PHE A 34 11.68 -4.66 -14.18
C PHE A 34 10.41 -4.78 -13.35
N TYR A 35 10.55 -5.50 -12.25
CA TYR A 35 9.57 -5.59 -11.18
C TYR A 35 10.19 -5.06 -9.89
N TYR A 36 9.40 -4.36 -9.10
CA TYR A 36 9.85 -3.71 -7.87
C TYR A 36 9.06 -4.23 -6.68
N ASP A 37 9.75 -4.48 -5.58
CA ASP A 37 9.13 -4.84 -4.31
C ASP A 37 8.76 -3.53 -3.58
N VAL A 38 7.45 -3.22 -3.57
CA VAL A 38 6.89 -1.92 -3.17
C VAL A 38 6.25 -2.01 -1.79
N VAL A 39 6.65 -1.10 -0.93
CA VAL A 39 6.06 -0.89 0.39
C VAL A 39 5.05 0.24 0.28
N TRP A 40 3.83 0.00 0.72
CA TRP A 40 2.73 0.96 0.66
C TRP A 40 2.56 1.70 1.99
N GLU A 41 2.00 2.90 1.93
CA GLU A 41 1.51 3.58 3.12
C GLU A 41 0.27 2.87 3.66
N PRO A 42 0.12 2.75 5.00
CA PRO A 42 -1.10 2.22 5.58
C PRO A 42 -2.31 3.09 5.27
N THR A 43 -3.40 2.49 4.83
CA THR A 43 -4.65 3.21 4.52
C THR A 43 -5.76 2.86 5.50
N TRP A 44 -6.73 3.78 5.63
CA TRP A 44 -7.98 3.51 6.32
C TRP A 44 -9.00 3.02 5.29
N GLU A 45 -9.50 1.81 5.47
CA GLU A 45 -10.50 1.23 4.58
C GLU A 45 -11.78 0.91 5.35
N PRO A 46 -12.95 1.20 4.77
CA PRO A 46 -14.21 0.76 5.35
C PRO A 46 -14.29 -0.77 5.35
N GLU A 47 -14.88 -1.36 6.39
CA GLU A 47 -15.02 -2.81 6.54
C GLU A 47 -15.62 -3.49 5.30
N LEU A 48 -16.56 -2.80 4.64
CA LEU A 48 -17.20 -3.25 3.40
C LEU A 48 -16.21 -3.62 2.29
N ARG A 49 -15.08 -2.92 2.17
CA ARG A 49 -14.07 -3.17 1.12
C ARG A 49 -13.09 -4.29 1.50
N LEU A 50 -13.04 -4.65 2.78
CA LEU A 50 -12.06 -5.57 3.35
C LEU A 50 -12.57 -7.00 3.51
N GLN A 51 -13.57 -7.42 2.73
CA GLN A 51 -14.15 -8.78 2.83
C GLN A 51 -13.12 -9.89 2.67
N HIS A 52 -12.13 -9.68 1.80
CA HIS A 52 -11.03 -10.61 1.57
C HIS A 52 -10.11 -10.76 2.81
N MET A 53 -10.12 -9.79 3.72
CA MET A 53 -9.40 -9.77 5.00
C MET A 53 -10.30 -10.09 6.21
N ALA A 54 -11.49 -10.66 6.01
CA ALA A 54 -12.44 -10.91 7.10
C ALA A 54 -11.84 -11.76 8.24
N LYS A 55 -10.95 -12.70 7.94
CA LYS A 55 -10.30 -13.54 8.96
C LYS A 55 -9.36 -12.72 9.85
N GLU A 56 -8.59 -11.83 9.25
CA GLU A 56 -7.65 -10.94 9.89
C GLU A 56 -8.39 -9.94 10.78
N ILE A 57 -9.50 -9.38 10.29
CA ILE A 57 -10.38 -8.47 11.05
C ILE A 57 -10.98 -9.18 12.26
N ILE A 58 -11.58 -10.37 12.09
CA ILE A 58 -12.17 -11.13 13.19
C ILE A 58 -11.10 -11.46 14.25
N ALA A 59 -9.91 -11.90 13.83
CA ALA A 59 -8.81 -12.20 14.73
C ALA A 59 -8.33 -10.96 15.49
N TRP A 60 -8.25 -9.81 14.82
CA TRP A 60 -7.87 -8.55 15.43
C TRP A 60 -8.92 -8.06 16.43
N ASN A 61 -10.20 -8.05 16.06
CA ASN A 61 -11.31 -7.65 16.94
C ASN A 61 -11.38 -8.54 18.18
N LYS A 62 -11.20 -9.86 18.02
CA LYS A 62 -11.15 -10.81 19.14
C LYS A 62 -10.01 -10.52 20.11
N ARG A 63 -8.84 -10.07 19.63
CA ARG A 63 -7.69 -9.72 20.48
C ARG A 63 -7.86 -8.40 21.24
N HIS A 64 -8.80 -7.57 20.81
CA HIS A 64 -9.07 -6.25 21.39
C HIS A 64 -10.47 -6.17 22.03
N ASP A 65 -11.09 -7.33 22.30
CA ASP A 65 -12.36 -7.48 23.02
C ASP A 65 -13.57 -6.69 22.44
N TYR A 66 -13.56 -6.42 21.13
CA TYR A 66 -14.69 -5.78 20.47
C TYR A 66 -15.86 -6.76 20.33
N SER A 67 -17.01 -6.42 20.93
CA SER A 67 -18.21 -7.29 21.02
C SER A 67 -18.82 -7.73 19.69
N ASP A 68 -18.50 -7.03 18.60
CA ASP A 68 -19.03 -7.23 17.25
C ASP A 68 -18.22 -8.24 16.41
N PHE A 69 -17.17 -8.84 16.95
CA PHE A 69 -16.35 -9.86 16.26
C PHE A 69 -17.11 -11.10 15.76
N LYS A 70 -18.36 -11.30 16.21
CA LYS A 70 -19.27 -12.37 15.76
C LYS A 70 -20.18 -11.96 14.60
N ARG A 71 -20.16 -10.69 14.19
CA ARG A 71 -21.00 -10.19 13.09
C ARG A 71 -20.49 -10.71 11.76
N GLN A 72 -21.42 -11.01 10.85
CA GLN A 72 -21.05 -11.34 9.47
C GLN A 72 -20.66 -10.05 8.73
N PRO A 73 -19.60 -10.06 7.91
CA PRO A 73 -19.23 -8.92 7.10
C PRO A 73 -20.39 -8.50 6.20
N LEU A 74 -20.61 -7.18 6.09
CA LEU A 74 -21.60 -6.62 5.17
C LEU A 74 -21.21 -6.93 3.71
N ARG A 75 -22.20 -7.29 2.87
CA ARG A 75 -21.98 -7.82 1.52
C ARG A 75 -21.84 -6.70 0.47
N GLN A 76 -20.60 -6.31 0.14
CA GLN A 76 -20.26 -5.67 -1.13
C GLN A 76 -18.84 -6.06 -1.54
N PHE A 77 -18.69 -6.70 -2.70
CA PHE A 77 -17.40 -7.20 -3.18
C PHE A 77 -16.65 -6.09 -3.92
N ASP A 78 -15.45 -5.72 -3.45
CA ASP A 78 -14.52 -4.85 -4.17
C ASP A 78 -13.46 -5.71 -4.88
N PRO A 79 -13.48 -5.81 -6.23
CA PRO A 79 -12.50 -6.58 -6.99
C PRO A 79 -11.08 -6.01 -6.90
N THR A 80 -10.93 -4.72 -6.60
CA THR A 80 -9.64 -3.99 -6.62
C THR A 80 -8.70 -4.49 -5.54
N LEU A 81 -9.24 -4.83 -4.38
CA LEU A 81 -8.46 -5.26 -3.22
C LEU A 81 -8.28 -6.78 -3.12
N LYS A 82 -8.88 -7.55 -4.04
CA LYS A 82 -8.87 -9.02 -3.95
C LYS A 82 -7.46 -9.62 -3.87
N HIS A 83 -6.49 -8.97 -4.50
CA HIS A 83 -5.09 -9.42 -4.55
C HIS A 83 -4.22 -8.80 -3.47
N TRP A 84 -4.75 -7.86 -2.71
CA TRP A 84 -4.06 -7.16 -1.65
C TRP A 84 -4.34 -7.86 -0.33
N SER A 85 -3.36 -7.85 0.55
CA SER A 85 -3.52 -8.35 1.90
C SER A 85 -2.64 -7.53 2.83
N GLY A 86 -2.95 -7.55 4.12
CA GLY A 86 -2.29 -6.68 5.08
C GLY A 86 -2.51 -7.15 6.50
N LYS A 87 -2.04 -6.34 7.44
CA LYS A 87 -2.30 -6.50 8.87
C LYS A 87 -3.21 -5.36 9.31
N VAL A 88 -4.25 -5.70 10.06
CA VAL A 88 -5.05 -4.69 10.76
C VAL A 88 -4.19 -4.10 11.88
N ILE A 89 -4.01 -2.78 11.87
CA ILE A 89 -3.20 -2.03 12.84
C ILE A 89 -4.01 -0.96 13.58
N GLY A 90 -5.28 -0.78 13.23
CA GLY A 90 -6.19 0.14 13.90
C GLY A 90 -7.63 -0.07 13.48
N ARG A 91 -8.56 0.46 14.29
CA ARG A 91 -10.00 0.47 14.07
C ARG A 91 -10.53 1.83 14.48
N ASP A 92 -11.49 2.35 13.74
CA ASP A 92 -12.16 3.63 13.99
C ASP A 92 -13.60 3.56 13.50
N GLU A 93 -14.50 4.37 14.05
CA GLU A 93 -15.89 4.45 13.63
C GLU A 93 -16.17 5.86 13.09
N ARG A 94 -16.53 5.96 11.81
CA ARG A 94 -16.79 7.22 11.10
C ARG A 94 -18.12 7.11 10.38
N ASP A 95 -18.99 8.09 10.58
CA ASP A 95 -20.30 8.18 9.92
C ASP A 95 -21.15 6.89 10.05
N GLY A 96 -21.07 6.23 11.20
CA GLY A 96 -21.79 4.98 11.47
C GLY A 96 -21.20 3.74 10.79
N GLN A 97 -20.00 3.84 10.21
CA GLN A 97 -19.28 2.75 9.57
C GLN A 97 -17.93 2.47 10.23
N THR A 98 -17.67 1.19 10.48
CA THR A 98 -16.37 0.72 10.96
C THR A 98 -15.32 0.81 9.85
N HIS A 99 -14.22 1.46 10.16
CA HIS A 99 -13.03 1.55 9.34
C HIS A 99 -11.86 0.85 10.02
N TYR A 100 -11.00 0.22 9.23
CA TYR A 100 -9.78 -0.40 9.71
C TYR A 100 -8.58 0.24 9.05
N LYS A 101 -7.54 0.48 9.85
CA LYS A 101 -6.24 0.89 9.33
C LYS A 101 -5.45 -0.36 8.98
N ILE A 102 -5.04 -0.47 7.72
CA ILE A 102 -4.36 -1.65 7.21
C ILE A 102 -2.91 -1.31 6.87
N ASP A 103 -1.99 -2.05 7.47
CA ASP A 103 -0.59 -2.09 7.05
C ASP A 103 -0.44 -3.13 5.94
N TRP A 104 -0.32 -2.67 4.71
CA TRP A 104 -0.35 -3.51 3.52
C TRP A 104 0.93 -4.32 3.37
N GLN A 105 0.80 -5.56 2.90
CA GLN A 105 1.95 -6.36 2.54
C GLN A 105 2.68 -5.75 1.34
N ILE A 106 3.98 -6.02 1.27
CA ILE A 106 4.80 -5.66 0.11
C ILE A 106 4.25 -6.39 -1.10
N THR A 107 4.01 -5.66 -2.18
CA THR A 107 3.62 -6.23 -3.47
C THR A 107 4.75 -6.11 -4.47
N ARG A 108 4.75 -7.00 -5.46
CA ARG A 108 5.67 -6.93 -6.58
C ARG A 108 4.96 -6.28 -7.75
N GLU A 109 5.37 -5.07 -8.09
CA GLU A 109 4.74 -4.26 -9.12
C GLU A 109 5.64 -4.12 -10.35
N PRO A 110 5.11 -4.24 -11.58
CA PRO A 110 5.83 -3.81 -12.76
C PRO A 110 6.03 -2.29 -12.74
N GLU A 111 7.09 -1.81 -13.39
CA GLU A 111 7.38 -0.36 -13.45
C GLU A 111 6.19 0.48 -13.94
N ALA A 112 5.38 -0.08 -14.84
CA ALA A 112 4.19 0.56 -15.41
C ALA A 112 3.14 0.94 -14.36
N ASN A 113 3.10 0.24 -13.21
CA ASN A 113 2.18 0.53 -12.10
C ASN A 113 2.71 1.65 -11.18
N LEU A 114 3.98 2.05 -11.33
CA LEU A 114 4.67 3.00 -10.44
C LEU A 114 4.78 4.41 -11.03
N LYS A 115 3.85 4.78 -11.93
CA LYS A 115 3.83 6.10 -12.58
C LYS A 115 3.78 7.28 -11.60
N HIS A 116 3.12 7.08 -10.46
CA HIS A 116 2.98 8.07 -9.38
C HIS A 116 4.14 8.01 -8.37
N ALA A 117 5.01 7.00 -8.44
CA ALA A 117 6.12 6.75 -7.52
C ALA A 117 7.51 6.96 -8.18
N LYS A 118 7.60 7.77 -9.25
CA LYS A 118 8.86 8.05 -9.97
C LYS A 118 9.96 8.62 -9.08
N GLY A 119 9.59 9.41 -8.07
CA GLY A 119 10.53 9.93 -7.07
C GLY A 119 11.20 8.80 -6.28
N LEU A 120 10.41 7.81 -5.84
CA LEU A 120 10.90 6.64 -5.10
C LEU A 120 11.79 5.75 -5.96
N LEU A 121 11.41 5.53 -7.23
CA LEU A 121 12.25 4.81 -8.20
C LEU A 121 13.61 5.50 -8.39
N SER A 122 13.59 6.82 -8.57
CA SER A 122 14.81 7.61 -8.75
C SER A 122 15.72 7.53 -7.52
N GLU A 123 15.14 7.64 -6.33
CA GLU A 123 15.87 7.52 -5.08
C GLU A 123 16.46 6.12 -4.86
N TYR A 124 15.67 5.08 -5.12
CA TYR A 124 16.10 3.68 -5.02
C TYR A 124 17.33 3.42 -5.90
N TRP A 125 17.25 3.77 -7.19
CA TRP A 125 18.35 3.60 -8.13
C TRP A 125 19.55 4.49 -7.84
N ARG A 126 19.33 5.68 -7.27
CA ARG A 126 20.44 6.54 -6.80
C ARG A 126 21.23 5.81 -5.72
N ARG A 127 20.57 5.26 -4.70
CA ARG A 127 21.23 4.53 -3.60
C ARG A 127 22.01 3.31 -4.11
N HIS A 128 21.42 2.53 -5.02
CA HIS A 128 22.06 1.33 -5.59
C HIS A 128 23.21 1.60 -6.58
N ARG A 129 23.27 2.77 -7.21
CA ARG A 129 24.42 3.16 -8.04
C ARG A 129 25.63 3.61 -7.22
N THR A 130 25.44 3.93 -5.95
CA THR A 130 26.47 4.44 -5.05
C THR A 130 27.18 3.38 -4.20
N GLU A 131 26.91 2.08 -4.37
CA GLU A 131 27.82 1.08 -3.80
C GLU A 131 29.16 1.13 -4.55
N PRO A 132 30.26 1.60 -3.93
CA PRO A 132 31.55 1.49 -4.56
C PRO A 132 31.89 0.01 -4.56
N SER A 133 32.09 -0.56 -5.74
CA SER A 133 32.95 -1.72 -5.89
C SER A 133 34.31 -1.31 -5.34
N ALA A 134 34.55 -1.54 -4.04
CA ALA A 134 35.87 -1.55 -3.47
C ALA A 134 36.56 -2.82 -3.98
N SER A 135 36.88 -2.80 -5.27
CA SER A 135 37.93 -3.61 -5.84
C SER A 135 39.22 -3.07 -5.21
N VAL A 136 39.58 -3.57 -4.03
CA VAL A 136 40.95 -3.44 -3.55
C VAL A 136 41.77 -4.32 -4.48
N GLU A 137 42.33 -3.69 -5.49
CA GLU A 137 43.25 -4.27 -6.44
C GLU A 137 44.39 -4.99 -5.70
N ASP A 138 44.69 -6.18 -6.21
CA ASP A 138 45.88 -6.97 -5.95
C ASP A 138 47.13 -6.10 -5.85
N ARG A 139 47.75 -6.07 -4.67
CA ARG A 139 49.18 -5.77 -4.55
C ARG A 139 49.95 -7.07 -4.34
N ASN A 140 49.91 -7.91 -5.37
CA ASN A 140 50.95 -8.90 -5.61
C ASN A 140 52.06 -8.22 -6.43
N GLY A 141 52.96 -7.54 -5.72
CA GLY A 141 54.18 -6.95 -6.29
C GLY A 141 55.39 -7.55 -5.59
N MET A 142 55.86 -8.68 -6.12
CA MET A 142 57.09 -9.39 -5.76
C MET A 142 58.31 -8.46 -5.80
N SER A 143 59.24 -8.67 -4.87
CA SER A 143 60.56 -8.04 -4.74
C SER A 143 61.45 -8.16 -5.99
N PRO A 144 62.54 -7.39 -6.01
CA PRO A 144 63.89 -8.00 -6.03
C PRO A 144 64.58 -7.94 -4.66
#